data_AF-A0A163E7Y5-F1
#
_entry.id   AF-A0A163E7Y5-F1
#
_cell.length_a   1.000
_cell.length_b   1.000
_cell.length_c   1.000
_cell.angle_alpha   90.00
_cell.angle_beta   90.00
_cell.angle_gamma   90.00
#
_symmetry.space_group_name_H-M   'P 1'
#
loop_
_entity.id
_entity.type
_entity.pdbx_description
1 polymer ?
#
loop_
_entity_poly.entity_id
_entity_poly.type
_entity_poly.pdbx_seq_one_letter_code
_entity_poly.pdbx_strand_id
1 'polypeptide(L)'
;MKKGAPVRSCVGFIDGTFNRIARPRENQEVVYNGHYRGHGLKYQAIVTPDGITSSIIGPETGNHHDMHMYRLADTERRLFDAFDFTSVGRPCYHLYGDSAYANSAVMARPFRITNASEDDTVFNTEMSRVRISVEQEFAHVGSFFAFLKYSQTQRIDQCSVGLYYIIGTFLKNVHICYNGGNKTSAKFDVSPPTPEQYIAGLLRQ
;
A
#
# COMPACT_ATOMS: atom_id res chain seq x y z
N MET A 1 -2.78 10.99 11.68
CA MET A 1 -1.55 11.75 11.34
C MET A 1 -1.61 13.12 12.04
N LYS A 2 -0.51 13.67 12.58
CA LYS A 2 -0.53 15.02 13.22
C LYS A 2 -0.15 16.17 12.29
N LYS A 3 0.54 15.90 11.17
CA LYS A 3 0.98 16.91 10.18
C LYS A 3 0.66 16.50 8.74
N GLY A 4 0.25 17.47 7.92
CA GLY A 4 0.30 17.41 6.45
C GLY A 4 -0.88 16.83 5.68
N ALA A 5 -1.78 16.04 6.30
CA ALA A 5 -2.94 15.46 5.61
C ALA A 5 -4.24 16.18 6.00
N PRO A 6 -5.01 16.73 5.03
CA PRO A 6 -6.35 17.28 5.27
C PRO A 6 -7.32 16.30 5.97
N VAL A 7 -7.21 15.00 5.68
CA VAL A 7 -8.00 13.95 6.35
C VAL A 7 -7.45 13.73 7.76
N ARG A 8 -8.09 14.39 8.75
CA ARG A 8 -7.65 14.41 10.17
C ARG A 8 -7.51 13.02 10.80
N SER A 9 -8.29 12.05 10.33
CA SER A 9 -8.32 10.68 10.85
C SER A 9 -7.77 9.64 9.88
N CYS A 10 -6.93 10.06 8.93
CA CYS A 10 -6.25 9.12 8.04
C CYS A 10 -5.23 8.29 8.84
N VAL A 11 -5.39 6.97 8.81
CA VAL A 11 -4.52 6.01 9.52
C VAL A 11 -3.51 5.34 8.59
N GLY A 12 -3.71 5.45 7.29
CA GLY A 12 -2.81 4.88 6.30
C GLY A 12 -3.30 5.16 4.90
N PHE A 13 -2.42 4.85 3.96
CA PHE A 13 -2.69 5.03 2.54
C PHE A 13 -2.63 3.65 1.86
N ILE A 14 -3.58 3.38 0.98
CA ILE A 14 -3.66 2.11 0.25
C ILE A 14 -3.41 2.35 -1.23
N ASP A 15 -2.62 1.49 -1.85
CA ASP A 15 -2.41 1.54 -3.30
C ASP A 15 -2.01 0.19 -3.87
N GLY A 16 -2.25 0.00 -5.16
CA GLY A 16 -1.76 -1.12 -5.94
C GLY A 16 -0.35 -0.86 -6.46
N THR A 17 0.42 -1.93 -6.65
CA THR A 17 1.72 -1.88 -7.33
C THR A 17 1.89 -3.04 -8.28
N PHE A 18 2.56 -2.80 -9.40
CA PHE A 18 2.81 -3.79 -10.43
C PHE A 18 4.28 -4.14 -10.48
N ASN A 19 4.61 -5.36 -10.05
CA ASN A 19 5.97 -5.88 -10.13
C ASN A 19 6.18 -6.58 -11.47
N ARG A 20 7.06 -6.01 -12.31
CA ARG A 20 7.37 -6.59 -13.62
C ARG A 20 8.13 -7.90 -13.49
N ILE A 21 7.80 -8.86 -14.33
CA ILE A 21 8.44 -10.17 -14.40
C ILE A 21 8.99 -10.44 -15.79
N ALA A 22 9.77 -11.50 -15.93
CA ALA A 22 10.19 -12.02 -17.22
C ALA A 22 8.94 -12.50 -17.97
N ARG A 23 8.89 -12.26 -19.28
CA ARG A 23 7.81 -12.78 -20.13
C ARG A 23 7.72 -14.30 -19.96
N PRO A 24 6.62 -14.84 -19.44
CA PRO A 24 6.49 -16.28 -19.28
C PRO A 24 6.31 -16.94 -20.64
N ARG A 25 6.59 -18.25 -20.72
CA ARG A 25 6.38 -19.02 -21.95
C ARG A 25 4.91 -19.38 -22.15
N GLU A 26 4.25 -19.77 -21.07
CA GLU A 26 2.84 -20.18 -21.02
C GLU A 26 2.00 -19.16 -20.23
N ASN A 27 0.67 -19.16 -20.45
CA ASN A 27 -0.31 -18.35 -19.74
C ASN A 27 0.05 -16.84 -19.67
N GLN A 28 0.61 -16.29 -20.75
CA GLN A 28 1.09 -14.92 -20.82
C GLN A 28 -0.03 -13.90 -20.58
N GLU A 29 -1.19 -14.18 -21.14
CA GLU A 29 -2.41 -13.39 -21.04
C GLU A 29 -2.90 -13.21 -19.60
N VAL A 30 -2.60 -14.17 -18.72
CA VAL A 30 -3.00 -14.12 -17.30
C VAL A 30 -2.22 -13.03 -16.57
N VAL A 31 -0.91 -12.92 -16.83
CA VAL A 31 -0.01 -12.00 -16.12
C VAL A 31 0.30 -10.75 -16.93
N TYR A 32 -0.22 -10.62 -18.15
CA TYR A 32 -0.10 -9.41 -18.94
C TYR A 32 -1.09 -8.35 -18.47
N ASN A 33 -0.59 -7.14 -18.25
CA ASN A 33 -1.42 -5.98 -17.96
C ASN A 33 -1.29 -4.94 -19.09
N GLY A 34 -2.43 -4.59 -19.70
CA GLY A 34 -2.49 -3.64 -20.81
C GLY A 34 -2.18 -2.19 -20.43
N HIS A 35 -2.51 -1.77 -19.20
CA HIS A 35 -2.19 -0.43 -18.69
C HIS A 35 -0.67 -0.25 -18.54
N TYR A 36 0.03 -1.24 -17.97
CA TYR A 36 1.49 -1.22 -17.81
C TYR A 36 2.25 -1.71 -19.06
N ARG A 37 1.55 -2.24 -20.07
CA ARG A 37 2.13 -2.83 -21.29
C ARG A 37 3.26 -3.81 -20.96
N GLY A 38 2.98 -4.77 -20.09
CA GLY A 38 3.99 -5.72 -19.64
C GLY A 38 3.43 -6.89 -18.84
N HIS A 39 4.29 -7.88 -18.60
CA HIS A 39 3.98 -9.03 -17.74
C HIS A 39 4.40 -8.71 -16.31
N GLY A 40 3.57 -9.06 -15.35
CA GLY A 40 3.84 -8.78 -13.94
C GLY A 40 2.80 -9.33 -13.00
N LEU A 41 3.12 -9.23 -11.72
CA LEU A 41 2.25 -9.57 -10.62
C LEU A 41 1.82 -8.28 -9.93
N LYS A 42 0.56 -8.25 -9.48
CA LYS A 42 0.01 -7.15 -8.71
C LYS A 42 0.08 -7.43 -7.23
N TYR A 43 0.34 -6.37 -6.47
CA TYR A 43 0.23 -6.38 -5.02
C TYR A 43 -0.56 -5.16 -4.60
N GLN A 44 -1.23 -5.24 -3.47
CA GLN A 44 -1.83 -4.10 -2.82
C GLN A 44 -1.21 -3.95 -1.45
N ALA A 45 -0.88 -2.73 -1.06
CA ALA A 45 -0.32 -2.50 0.26
C ALA A 45 -0.97 -1.32 0.96
N ILE A 46 -0.99 -1.41 2.28
CA ILE A 46 -1.36 -0.31 3.18
C ILE A 46 -0.08 0.17 3.85
N VAL A 47 0.22 1.46 3.70
CA VAL A 47 1.36 2.13 4.34
C VAL A 47 0.86 3.06 5.42
N THR A 48 1.39 2.89 6.63
CA THR A 48 1.08 3.72 7.79
C THR A 48 2.06 4.90 7.89
N PRO A 49 1.68 5.99 8.59
CA PRO A 49 2.48 7.21 8.71
C PRO A 49 3.89 7.02 9.27
N ASP A 50 4.10 5.94 10.02
CA ASP A 50 5.37 5.55 10.62
C ASP A 50 6.34 4.87 9.62
N GLY A 51 5.96 4.78 8.34
CA GLY A 51 6.75 4.16 7.28
C GLY A 51 6.60 2.65 7.18
N ILE A 52 5.79 2.03 8.04
CA ILE A 52 5.54 0.60 8.00
C ILE A 52 4.52 0.27 6.90
N THR A 53 4.79 -0.78 6.15
CA THR A 53 3.77 -1.40 5.30
C THR A 53 2.98 -2.38 6.16
N SER A 54 1.83 -1.96 6.68
CA SER A 54 1.05 -2.70 7.68
C SER A 54 0.26 -3.88 7.09
N SER A 55 -0.01 -3.85 5.79
CA SER A 55 -0.63 -4.95 5.05
C SER A 55 -0.05 -5.02 3.65
N ILE A 56 0.18 -6.24 3.17
CA ILE A 56 0.52 -6.51 1.77
C ILE A 56 -0.25 -7.74 1.30
N ILE A 57 -0.91 -7.63 0.15
CA ILE A 57 -1.79 -8.65 -0.43
C ILE A 57 -1.32 -8.93 -1.86
N GLY A 58 -1.38 -10.20 -2.26
CA GLY A 58 -0.94 -10.70 -3.55
C GLY A 58 -0.03 -11.93 -3.39
N PRO A 59 0.65 -12.36 -4.46
CA PRO A 59 0.53 -11.81 -5.81
C PRO A 59 -0.85 -12.08 -6.42
N GLU A 60 -1.42 -11.08 -7.06
CA GLU A 60 -2.57 -11.25 -7.95
C GLU A 60 -2.15 -11.17 -9.42
N THR A 61 -2.96 -11.77 -10.29
CA THR A 61 -2.72 -11.69 -11.73
C THR A 61 -2.81 -10.25 -12.21
N GLY A 62 -2.00 -9.92 -13.22
CA GLY A 62 -1.81 -8.54 -13.66
C GLY A 62 -3.10 -7.86 -14.12
N ASN A 63 -4.13 -8.60 -14.54
CA ASN A 63 -5.35 -8.04 -15.13
C ASN A 63 -6.40 -7.57 -14.11
N HIS A 64 -6.28 -7.94 -12.83
CA HIS A 64 -7.27 -7.58 -11.82
C HIS A 64 -7.14 -6.11 -11.39
N HIS A 65 -8.28 -5.49 -11.08
CA HIS A 65 -8.34 -4.11 -10.58
C HIS A 65 -8.02 -4.06 -9.08
N ASP A 66 -7.53 -2.93 -8.57
CA ASP A 66 -7.12 -2.82 -7.16
C ASP A 66 -8.27 -3.06 -6.17
N MET A 67 -9.49 -2.69 -6.57
CA MET A 67 -10.73 -3.02 -5.86
C MET A 67 -10.96 -4.54 -5.67
N HIS A 68 -10.44 -5.37 -6.57
CA HIS A 68 -10.51 -6.83 -6.42
C HIS A 68 -9.66 -7.29 -5.21
N MET A 69 -8.40 -6.85 -5.15
CA MET A 69 -7.51 -7.14 -4.02
C MET A 69 -8.06 -6.59 -2.70
N TYR A 70 -8.67 -5.39 -2.74
CA TYR A 70 -9.27 -4.76 -1.56
C TYR A 70 -10.37 -5.64 -0.93
N ARG A 71 -11.21 -6.24 -1.78
CA ARG A 71 -12.29 -7.15 -1.38
C ARG A 71 -11.74 -8.52 -0.96
N LEU A 72 -10.78 -9.06 -1.71
CA LEU A 72 -10.14 -10.34 -1.40
C LEU A 72 -9.47 -10.32 -0.02
N ALA A 73 -8.85 -9.19 0.32
CA ALA A 73 -8.19 -8.98 1.60
C ALA A 73 -9.13 -8.73 2.79
N ASP A 74 -10.44 -8.61 2.52
CA ASP A 74 -11.47 -8.24 3.49
C ASP A 74 -11.07 -7.01 4.33
N THR A 75 -10.53 -6.00 3.62
CA THR A 75 -9.84 -4.87 4.24
C THR A 75 -10.75 -4.08 5.18
N GLU A 76 -12.03 -3.93 4.83
CA GLU A 76 -12.99 -3.20 5.67
C GLU A 76 -13.21 -3.92 7.01
N ARG A 77 -13.48 -5.22 6.98
CA ARG A 77 -13.64 -5.99 8.23
C ARG A 77 -12.38 -5.91 9.08
N ARG A 78 -11.19 -6.08 8.49
CA ARG A 78 -9.91 -5.97 9.22
C ARG A 78 -9.72 -4.59 9.86
N LEU A 79 -10.16 -3.52 9.21
CA LEU A 79 -10.15 -2.19 9.82
C LEU A 79 -11.13 -2.13 10.99
N PHE A 80 -12.37 -2.61 10.83
CA PHE A 80 -13.36 -2.65 11.90
C PHE A 80 -12.91 -3.46 13.12
N ASP A 81 -12.16 -4.54 12.91
CA ASP A 81 -11.59 -5.36 13.99
C ASP A 81 -10.40 -4.64 14.66
N ALA A 82 -9.61 -3.87 13.90
CA ALA A 82 -8.41 -3.20 14.40
C ALA A 82 -8.67 -1.87 15.12
N PHE A 83 -9.75 -1.17 14.78
CA PHE A 83 -10.10 0.13 15.35
C PHE A 83 -11.47 0.12 16.00
N ASP A 84 -11.62 0.82 17.12
CA ASP A 84 -12.92 1.01 17.75
C ASP A 84 -13.76 2.04 16.98
N PHE A 85 -14.62 1.53 16.09
CA PHE A 85 -15.64 2.31 15.38
C PHE A 85 -16.98 2.40 16.14
N THR A 86 -17.11 1.75 17.30
CA THR A 86 -18.38 1.59 18.01
C THR A 86 -18.65 2.68 19.06
N SER A 87 -17.60 3.38 19.49
CA SER A 87 -17.71 4.47 20.46
C SER A 87 -18.25 5.77 19.84
N VAL A 88 -19.44 6.21 20.28
CA VAL A 88 -20.02 7.51 19.91
C VAL A 88 -19.06 8.64 20.25
N GLY A 89 -18.74 9.49 19.27
CA GLY A 89 -17.86 10.67 19.45
C GLY A 89 -16.36 10.43 19.21
N ARG A 90 -15.94 9.22 18.81
CA ARG A 90 -14.56 8.96 18.38
C ARG A 90 -14.33 9.29 16.90
N PRO A 91 -13.07 9.59 16.49
CA PRO A 91 -12.75 9.88 15.09
C PRO A 91 -13.03 8.66 14.20
N CYS A 92 -13.76 8.86 13.10
CA CYS A 92 -13.85 7.85 12.03
C CYS A 92 -12.46 7.64 11.43
N TYR A 93 -11.87 6.46 11.58
CA TYR A 93 -10.57 6.15 10.98
C TYR A 93 -10.73 5.79 9.51
N HIS A 94 -9.89 6.38 8.66
CA HIS A 94 -9.96 6.16 7.22
C HIS A 94 -8.61 5.70 6.65
N LEU A 95 -8.67 4.75 5.72
CA LEU A 95 -7.64 4.62 4.70
C LEU A 95 -7.90 5.64 3.60
N TYR A 96 -6.83 6.10 2.96
CA TYR A 96 -6.93 6.93 1.76
C TYR A 96 -6.37 6.20 0.55
N GLY A 97 -7.23 5.93 -0.43
CA GLY A 97 -6.88 5.28 -1.70
C GLY A 97 -6.95 6.22 -2.88
N ASP A 98 -6.58 5.72 -4.06
CA ASP A 98 -6.78 6.41 -5.32
C ASP A 98 -8.26 6.42 -5.76
N SER A 99 -8.56 7.04 -6.91
CA SER A 99 -9.93 7.11 -7.43
C SER A 99 -10.50 5.76 -7.90
N ALA A 100 -9.65 4.74 -8.02
CA ALA A 100 -10.01 3.38 -8.38
C ALA A 100 -10.69 2.65 -7.21
N TYR A 101 -10.54 3.15 -5.97
CA TYR A 101 -11.27 2.65 -4.81
C TYR A 101 -12.68 3.25 -4.72
N ALA A 102 -13.61 2.47 -4.16
CA ALA A 102 -14.96 2.88 -3.84
C ALA A 102 -14.93 3.61 -2.49
N ASN A 103 -15.69 4.70 -2.39
CA ASN A 103 -15.81 5.44 -1.14
C ASN A 103 -16.67 4.64 -0.15
N SER A 104 -16.24 4.53 1.10
CA SER A 104 -16.99 3.86 2.17
C SER A 104 -16.80 4.56 3.51
N ALA A 105 -17.36 4.01 4.59
CA ALA A 105 -17.19 4.54 5.94
C ALA A 105 -15.71 4.55 6.39
N VAL A 106 -14.88 3.66 5.83
CA VAL A 106 -13.47 3.47 6.21
C VAL A 106 -12.50 3.75 5.06
N MET A 107 -13.00 4.00 3.84
CA MET A 107 -12.20 4.30 2.65
C MET A 107 -12.54 5.68 2.10
N ALA A 108 -11.57 6.60 2.19
CA ALA A 108 -11.61 7.92 1.58
C ALA A 108 -10.84 7.94 0.26
N ARG A 109 -11.25 8.82 -0.66
CA ARG A 109 -10.63 8.98 -1.99
C ARG A 109 -10.70 10.43 -2.46
N PRO A 110 -9.96 10.81 -3.52
CA PRO A 110 -10.05 12.14 -4.10
C PRO A 110 -11.46 12.49 -4.58
N PHE A 111 -11.83 13.77 -4.48
CA PHE A 111 -13.04 14.30 -5.11
C PHE A 111 -12.95 14.17 -6.63
N ARG A 112 -14.09 13.98 -7.30
CA ARG A 112 -14.14 13.85 -8.77
C ARG A 112 -13.82 15.19 -9.43
N ILE A 113 -12.84 15.19 -10.32
CA ILE A 113 -12.34 16.40 -11.01
C ILE A 113 -13.45 17.09 -11.81
N THR A 114 -14.38 16.34 -12.42
CA THR A 114 -15.39 16.90 -13.33
C THR A 114 -16.34 17.91 -12.67
N ASN A 115 -16.50 17.87 -11.34
CA ASN A 115 -17.36 18.77 -10.56
C ASN A 115 -16.64 19.30 -9.30
N ALA A 116 -15.31 19.32 -9.30
CA ALA A 116 -14.56 19.74 -8.12
C ALA A 116 -14.66 21.26 -7.94
N SER A 117 -15.03 21.70 -6.75
CA SER A 117 -14.87 23.09 -6.34
C SER A 117 -13.37 23.45 -6.20
N GLU A 118 -13.07 24.74 -6.02
CA GLU A 118 -11.70 25.17 -5.70
C GLU A 118 -11.19 24.50 -4.42
N ASP A 119 -12.03 24.41 -3.38
CA ASP A 119 -11.71 23.75 -2.12
C ASP A 119 -11.44 22.24 -2.31
N ASP A 120 -12.23 21.56 -3.15
CA ASP A 120 -12.01 20.14 -3.49
C ASP A 120 -10.67 19.94 -4.22
N THR A 121 -10.30 20.89 -5.06
CA THR A 121 -9.04 20.84 -5.83
C THR A 121 -7.83 21.06 -4.92
N VAL A 122 -7.92 22.01 -3.99
CA VAL A 122 -6.91 22.22 -2.95
C VAL A 122 -6.77 20.98 -2.08
N PHE A 123 -7.90 20.41 -1.64
CA PHE A 123 -7.92 19.18 -0.86
C PHE A 123 -7.26 18.01 -1.61
N ASN A 124 -7.62 17.79 -2.87
CA ASN A 124 -7.05 16.72 -3.70
C ASN A 124 -5.54 16.90 -3.91
N THR A 125 -5.08 18.13 -4.10
CA THR A 125 -3.66 18.46 -4.25
C THR A 125 -2.88 18.11 -2.99
N GLU A 126 -3.37 18.54 -1.83
CA GLU A 126 -2.76 18.26 -0.54
C GLU A 126 -2.76 16.76 -0.22
N MET A 127 -3.87 16.06 -0.49
CA MET A 127 -3.95 14.61 -0.30
C MET A 127 -3.02 13.84 -1.25
N SER A 128 -2.88 14.28 -2.50
CA SER A 128 -1.94 13.67 -3.45
C SER A 128 -0.50 13.82 -2.97
N ARG A 129 -0.13 15.00 -2.42
CA ARG A 129 1.20 15.26 -1.85
C ARG A 129 1.56 14.31 -0.71
N VAL A 130 0.60 14.00 0.17
CA VAL A 130 0.85 13.04 1.26
C VAL A 130 0.84 11.60 0.77
N ARG A 131 -0.06 11.23 -0.15
CA ARG A 131 -0.21 9.88 -0.69
C ARG A 131 1.03 9.38 -1.45
N ILE A 132 1.84 10.28 -2.03
CA ILE A 132 3.15 9.94 -2.64
C ILE A 132 4.03 9.09 -1.70
N SER A 133 3.83 9.17 -0.38
CA SER A 133 4.53 8.32 0.58
C SER A 133 4.32 6.82 0.34
N VAL A 134 3.15 6.36 -0.15
CA VAL A 134 2.95 4.94 -0.50
C VAL A 134 3.85 4.54 -1.66
N GLU A 135 3.85 5.35 -2.72
CA GLU A 135 4.66 5.12 -3.91
C GLU A 135 6.16 5.12 -3.56
N GLN A 136 6.56 5.98 -2.62
CA GLN A 136 7.91 5.99 -2.04
C GLN A 136 8.22 4.68 -1.31
N GLU A 137 7.31 4.13 -0.51
CA GLU A 137 7.53 2.84 0.16
C GLU A 137 7.68 1.69 -0.84
N PHE A 138 6.89 1.65 -1.91
CA PHE A 138 7.07 0.66 -2.98
C PHE A 138 8.45 0.78 -3.64
N ALA A 139 8.88 2.01 -3.93
CA ALA A 139 10.20 2.25 -4.49
C ALA A 139 11.33 1.85 -3.53
N HIS A 140 11.11 2.01 -2.21
CA HIS A 140 12.04 1.71 -1.13
C HIS A 140 12.30 0.21 -0.99
N VAL A 141 11.27 -0.64 -1.14
CA VAL A 141 11.44 -2.11 -1.19
C VAL A 141 12.47 -2.48 -2.27
N GLY A 142 12.31 -1.92 -3.47
CA GLY A 142 13.24 -2.21 -4.57
C GLY A 142 14.57 -1.46 -4.50
N SER A 143 14.80 -0.52 -3.57
CA SER A 143 16.14 0.03 -3.33
C SER A 143 16.98 -0.85 -2.42
N PHE A 144 16.35 -1.58 -1.48
CA PHE A 144 17.04 -2.60 -0.68
C PHE A 144 17.30 -3.87 -1.48
N PHE A 145 16.33 -4.27 -2.29
CA PHE A 145 16.33 -5.56 -2.96
C PHE A 145 16.33 -5.35 -4.48
N ALA A 146 17.49 -4.99 -5.04
CA ALA A 146 17.64 -4.73 -6.47
C ALA A 146 17.18 -5.92 -7.34
N PHE A 147 17.30 -7.15 -6.83
CA PHE A 147 16.83 -8.35 -7.53
C PHE A 147 15.31 -8.34 -7.80
N LEU A 148 14.50 -7.67 -6.97
CA LEU A 148 13.06 -7.51 -7.19
C LEU A 148 12.75 -6.59 -8.38
N LYS A 149 13.62 -5.62 -8.68
CA LYS A 149 13.49 -4.71 -9.84
C LYS A 149 13.96 -5.36 -11.14
N TYR A 150 14.82 -6.37 -11.05
CA TYR A 150 15.38 -7.02 -12.21
C TYR A 150 14.43 -8.08 -12.76
N SER A 151 13.46 -7.65 -13.57
CA SER A 151 12.38 -8.50 -14.08
C SER A 151 12.88 -9.76 -14.81
N GLN A 152 14.04 -9.72 -15.46
CA GLN A 152 14.57 -10.86 -16.22
C GLN A 152 14.87 -12.11 -15.36
N THR A 153 15.13 -11.94 -14.06
CA THR A 153 15.32 -13.04 -13.09
C THR A 153 14.04 -13.42 -12.36
N GLN A 154 12.99 -12.61 -12.45
CA GLN A 154 11.68 -12.89 -11.87
C GLN A 154 10.89 -13.78 -12.81
N ARG A 155 11.09 -15.11 -12.73
CA ARG A 155 10.48 -16.12 -13.60
C ARG A 155 9.53 -17.00 -12.81
N ILE A 156 8.23 -16.89 -13.09
CA ILE A 156 7.17 -17.57 -12.32
C ILE A 156 7.35 -19.10 -12.29
N ASP A 157 7.91 -19.69 -13.34
CA ASP A 157 8.17 -21.13 -13.49
C ASP A 157 9.45 -21.60 -12.79
N GLN A 158 10.32 -20.69 -12.34
CA GLN A 158 11.64 -21.02 -11.78
C GLN A 158 11.79 -20.59 -10.32
N CYS A 159 10.96 -19.66 -9.84
CA CYS A 159 11.04 -19.18 -8.47
C CYS A 159 9.70 -18.63 -7.96
N SER A 160 9.56 -18.55 -6.64
CA SER A 160 8.38 -17.97 -5.98
C SER A 160 8.41 -16.44 -6.03
N VAL A 161 8.36 -15.88 -7.24
CA VAL A 161 8.38 -14.42 -7.54
C VAL A 161 7.40 -13.65 -6.65
N GLY A 162 6.21 -14.24 -6.44
CA GLY A 162 5.17 -13.75 -5.53
C GLY A 162 5.66 -13.45 -4.11
N LEU A 163 6.31 -14.45 -3.52
CA LEU A 163 6.74 -14.42 -2.13
C LEU A 163 7.92 -13.46 -1.93
N TYR A 164 8.78 -13.29 -2.93
CA TYR A 164 9.94 -12.43 -2.81
C TYR A 164 9.57 -10.97 -2.55
N TYR A 165 8.50 -10.46 -3.17
CA TYR A 165 8.07 -9.08 -2.93
C TYR A 165 7.48 -8.90 -1.52
N ILE A 166 6.73 -9.89 -1.03
CA ILE A 166 6.18 -9.91 0.32
C ILE A 166 7.32 -9.97 1.37
N ILE A 167 8.27 -10.89 1.18
CA ILE A 167 9.44 -11.03 2.07
C ILE A 167 10.30 -9.76 2.01
N GLY A 168 10.53 -9.19 0.84
CA GLY A 168 11.25 -7.93 0.69
C GLY A 168 10.57 -6.79 1.43
N THR A 169 9.24 -6.73 1.41
CA THR A 169 8.47 -5.74 2.18
C THR A 169 8.59 -5.96 3.68
N PHE A 170 8.52 -7.22 4.13
CA PHE A 170 8.74 -7.59 5.53
C PHE A 170 10.14 -7.18 6.02
N LEU A 171 11.19 -7.54 5.28
CA LEU A 171 12.57 -7.18 5.63
C LEU A 171 12.79 -5.67 5.60
N LYS A 172 12.15 -4.95 4.66
CA LYS A 172 12.13 -3.49 4.62
C LYS A 172 11.53 -2.91 5.90
N ASN A 173 10.40 -3.43 6.37
CA ASN A 173 9.79 -2.96 7.62
C ASN A 173 10.72 -3.23 8.83
N VAL A 174 11.32 -4.41 8.92
CA VAL A 174 12.29 -4.72 9.98
C VAL A 174 13.47 -3.74 9.96
N HIS A 175 14.01 -3.45 8.78
CA HIS A 175 15.08 -2.47 8.62
C HIS A 175 14.67 -1.06 9.08
N ILE A 176 13.46 -0.62 8.77
CA ILE A 176 12.91 0.66 9.26
C ILE A 176 12.85 0.68 10.79
N CYS A 177 12.39 -0.42 11.41
CA CYS A 177 12.29 -0.53 12.87
C CYS A 177 13.68 -0.39 13.53
N TYR A 178 14.70 -1.08 13.01
CA TYR A 178 16.07 -0.99 13.55
C TYR A 178 16.71 0.39 13.35
N ASN A 179 16.37 1.08 12.26
CA ASN A 179 16.93 2.41 11.97
C ASN A 179 16.12 3.56 12.62
N GLY A 180 15.03 3.25 13.32
CA GLY A 180 14.19 4.25 13.98
C GLY A 180 13.38 5.14 13.02
N GLY A 181 13.24 4.75 11.75
CA GLY A 181 12.41 5.48 10.79
C GLY A 181 12.90 5.46 9.35
N ASN A 182 12.18 6.21 8.52
CA ASN A 182 12.51 6.48 7.13
C ASN A 182 11.98 7.86 6.70
N LYS A 183 12.01 8.15 5.39
CA LYS A 183 11.49 9.42 4.86
C LYS A 183 10.00 9.63 5.14
N THR A 184 9.19 8.57 5.11
CA THR A 184 7.75 8.62 5.40
C THR A 184 7.51 8.93 6.88
N SER A 185 8.17 8.21 7.77
CA SER A 185 8.08 8.40 9.22
C SER A 185 8.51 9.82 9.64
N ALA A 186 9.59 10.34 9.02
CA ALA A 186 10.06 11.70 9.22
C ALA A 186 9.07 12.76 8.68
N LYS A 187 8.49 12.53 7.50
CA LYS A 187 7.50 13.43 6.89
C LYS A 187 6.26 13.60 7.76
N PHE A 188 5.78 12.52 8.36
CA PHE A 188 4.57 12.53 9.18
C PHE A 188 4.83 12.74 10.67
N ASP A 189 6.10 12.78 11.10
CA ASP A 189 6.50 12.96 12.49
C ASP A 189 5.93 11.85 13.40
N VAL A 190 6.05 10.60 12.92
CA VAL A 190 5.59 9.40 13.62
C VAL A 190 6.73 8.38 13.63
N SER A 191 7.19 8.00 14.81
CA SER A 191 8.23 6.97 14.96
C SER A 191 7.66 5.57 14.66
N PRO A 192 8.42 4.70 13.96
CA PRO A 192 8.06 3.30 13.80
C PRO A 192 8.10 2.55 15.14
N PRO A 193 7.43 1.38 15.21
CA PRO A 193 7.62 0.47 16.33
C PRO A 193 9.08 0.01 16.43
N THR A 194 9.47 -0.41 17.63
CA THR A 194 10.70 -1.20 17.81
C THR A 194 10.59 -2.53 17.04
N PRO A 195 11.73 -3.16 16.68
CA PRO A 195 11.71 -4.48 16.04
C PRO A 195 10.87 -5.50 16.82
N GLU A 196 10.98 -5.51 18.14
CA GLU A 196 10.25 -6.43 19.03
C GLU A 196 8.75 -6.16 18.99
N GLN A 197 8.32 -4.90 19.02
CA GLN A 197 6.92 -4.52 18.89
C GLN A 197 6.35 -4.90 17.53
N TYR A 198 7.11 -4.68 16.45
CA TYR A 198 6.70 -5.04 15.10
C TYR A 198 6.49 -6.55 14.96
N ILE A 199 7.47 -7.35 15.37
CA ILE A 199 7.35 -8.82 15.33
C ILE A 199 6.22 -9.32 16.24
N ALA A 200 6.10 -8.79 17.46
CA ALA A 200 5.02 -9.15 18.37
C ALA A 200 3.64 -8.77 17.81
N GLY A 201 3.53 -7.71 17.01
CA GLY A 201 2.30 -7.30 16.34
C GLY A 201 1.90 -8.22 15.18
N LEU A 202 2.86 -8.82 14.47
CA LEU A 202 2.59 -9.79 13.41
C LEU A 202 2.05 -11.12 13.96
N LEU A 203 2.48 -11.53 15.15
CA LEU A 203 2.08 -12.81 15.76
C LEU A 203 0.68 -12.78 16.41
N ARG A 204 0.07 -11.59 16.53
CA ARG A 204 -1.25 -11.41 17.17
C ARG A 204 -2.39 -11.22 16.15
N GLN A 205 -2.10 -11.39 14.85
CA GLN A 205 -3.09 -11.24 13.76
C GLN A 205 -3.85 -12.53 13.49
#